data_AF-A0A7C4R480-F1
#
_entry.id   AF-A0A7C4R480-F1
#
_cell.length_a   1.000
_cell.length_b   1.000
_cell.length_c   1.000
_cell.angle_alpha   90.00
_cell.angle_beta   90.00
_cell.angle_gamma   90.00
#
_symmetry.space_group_name_H-M   'P 1'
#
loop_
_entity.id
_entity.type
_entity.pdbx_description
1 polymer ?
#
loop_
_entity_poly.entity_id
_entity_poly.type
_entity_poly.pdbx_seq_one_letter_code
_entity_poly.pdbx_strand_id
1 'polypeptide(L)'
;SCGIAMGIAGSSRPCSGSEHLFSHALDLIAPKPALHGEQCGIGTIMIAFLHGLDWKMIRDTLRRVGAPVTSEEIGIDPKYIVEALVIAPKIRPERYTILHEKPLTHEEAFALAKETGVIE
;
A
#
# COMPACT_ATOMS: atom_id res chain seq x y z
N SER A 1 15.20 0.32 -15.28
CA SER A 1 15.73 -0.45 -14.14
C SER A 1 15.63 0.39 -12.88
N CYS A 2 14.95 -0.09 -11.84
CA CYS A 2 14.69 0.65 -10.60
C CYS A 2 15.98 1.03 -9.84
N GLY A 3 16.98 0.12 -9.82
CA GLY A 3 18.27 0.40 -9.17
C GLY A 3 19.02 1.58 -9.79
N ILE A 4 18.99 1.69 -11.12
CA ILE A 4 19.59 2.83 -11.83
C ILE A 4 18.83 4.13 -11.51
N ALA A 5 17.50 4.09 -11.50
CA ALA A 5 16.69 5.25 -11.16
C ALA A 5 16.97 5.76 -9.73
N MET A 6 17.06 4.85 -8.75
CA MET A 6 17.42 5.21 -7.38
C MET A 6 18.85 5.76 -7.27
N GLY A 7 19.80 5.17 -8.01
CA GLY A 7 21.18 5.66 -8.06
C GLY A 7 21.28 7.09 -8.61
N ILE A 8 20.56 7.39 -9.69
CA ILE A 8 20.50 8.74 -10.27
C ILE A 8 19.81 9.72 -9.31
N ALA A 9 18.72 9.30 -8.67
CA ALA A 9 17.95 10.15 -7.75
C ALA A 9 18.61 10.33 -6.37
N GLY A 10 19.68 9.58 -6.05
CA GLY A 10 20.31 9.56 -4.73
C GLY A 10 19.36 9.13 -3.59
N SER A 11 18.23 8.50 -3.92
CA SER A 11 17.19 8.12 -2.96
C SER A 11 16.26 7.05 -3.53
N SER A 12 15.50 6.37 -2.66
CA SER A 12 14.49 5.40 -3.11
C SER A 12 13.17 6.01 -3.59
N ARG A 13 13.02 7.35 -3.55
CA ARG A 13 11.79 8.05 -3.95
C ARG A 13 11.19 7.62 -5.30
N PRO A 14 11.94 7.42 -6.40
CA PRO A 14 11.33 7.03 -7.68
C PRO A 14 10.74 5.61 -7.67
N CYS A 15 10.97 4.83 -6.62
CA CYS A 15 10.57 3.43 -6.54
C CYS A 15 9.83 3.09 -5.24
N SER A 16 9.62 4.07 -4.35
CA SER A 16 9.09 3.83 -3.00
C SER A 16 8.34 5.06 -2.48
N GLY A 17 7.02 4.99 -2.54
CA GLY A 17 6.07 5.99 -2.05
C GLY A 17 5.25 5.49 -0.86
N SER A 18 3.99 5.92 -0.78
CA SER A 18 3.06 5.54 0.28
C SER A 18 2.68 4.06 0.27
N GLU A 19 2.69 3.40 -0.89
CA GLU A 19 2.46 1.96 -1.02
C GLU A 19 3.53 1.15 -0.29
N HIS A 20 4.79 1.62 -0.32
CA HIS A 20 5.87 0.99 0.45
C HIS A 20 5.78 1.33 1.93
N LEU A 21 5.33 2.53 2.30
CA LEU A 21 5.10 2.87 3.72
C LEU A 21 3.99 1.99 4.32
N PHE A 22 2.94 1.72 3.55
CA PHE A 22 1.91 0.75 3.91
C PHE A 22 2.48 -0.65 4.12
N SER A 23 3.29 -1.17 3.18
CA SER A 23 3.94 -2.48 3.35
C SER A 23 4.84 -2.51 4.59
N HIS A 24 5.66 -1.49 4.81
CA HIS A 24 6.50 -1.43 6.01
C HIS A 24 5.69 -1.34 7.31
N ALA A 25 4.55 -0.63 7.32
CA ALA A 25 3.65 -0.63 8.46
C ALA A 25 3.09 -2.04 8.71
N LEU A 26 2.70 -2.74 7.64
CA LEU A 26 2.16 -4.08 7.72
C LEU A 26 3.19 -5.10 8.22
N ASP A 27 4.45 -4.99 7.77
CA ASP A 27 5.58 -5.79 8.25
C ASP A 27 5.78 -5.67 9.77
N LEU A 28 5.45 -4.53 10.37
CA LEU A 28 5.61 -4.28 11.81
C LEU A 28 4.47 -4.83 12.66
N ILE A 29 3.25 -4.87 12.14
CA ILE A 29 2.04 -5.15 12.93
C ILE A 29 1.39 -6.49 12.61
N ALA A 30 1.61 -7.04 11.42
CA ALA A 30 1.03 -8.31 11.01
C ALA A 30 1.73 -9.46 11.76
N PRO A 31 0.99 -10.43 12.34
CA PRO A 31 1.59 -11.58 13.04
C PRO A 31 2.51 -12.42 12.14
N LYS A 32 2.14 -12.49 10.86
CA LYS A 32 2.93 -13.13 9.80
C LYS A 32 2.83 -12.27 8.54
N PRO A 33 3.85 -11.48 8.21
CA PRO A 33 3.85 -10.67 7.00
C PRO A 33 3.81 -11.54 5.73
N ALA A 34 3.12 -11.04 4.69
CA ALA A 34 3.12 -11.62 3.34
C ALA A 34 4.39 -11.24 2.56
N LEU A 35 4.52 -11.66 1.30
CA LEU A 35 5.69 -11.24 0.51
C LEU A 35 5.64 -9.74 0.25
N HIS A 36 6.79 -9.06 0.37
CA HIS A 36 6.87 -7.60 0.24
C HIS A 36 6.23 -7.06 -1.05
N GLY A 37 6.46 -7.74 -2.19
CA GLY A 37 5.87 -7.35 -3.47
C GLY A 37 4.34 -7.44 -3.50
N GLU A 38 3.75 -8.42 -2.81
CA GLU A 38 2.30 -8.61 -2.70
C GLU A 38 1.68 -7.48 -1.85
N GLN A 39 2.31 -7.19 -0.71
CA GLN A 39 1.91 -6.08 0.16
C GLN A 39 1.98 -4.74 -0.57
N CYS A 40 3.08 -4.46 -1.27
CA CYS A 40 3.25 -3.26 -2.09
C CYS A 40 2.21 -3.21 -3.22
N GLY A 41 1.87 -4.34 -3.85
CA GLY A 41 0.84 -4.42 -4.89
C GLY A 41 -0.54 -4.00 -4.37
N ILE A 42 -0.99 -4.61 -3.27
CA ILE A 42 -2.27 -4.26 -2.61
C ILE A 42 -2.26 -2.81 -2.11
N GLY A 43 -1.16 -2.37 -1.50
CA GLY A 43 -0.97 -0.97 -1.13
C GLY A 43 -1.11 -0.02 -2.33
N THR A 44 -0.56 -0.38 -3.48
CA THR A 44 -0.62 0.44 -4.71
C THR A 44 -2.05 0.62 -5.20
N ILE A 45 -2.91 -0.40 -5.08
CA ILE A 45 -4.34 -0.29 -5.43
C ILE A 45 -5.00 0.82 -4.60
N MET A 46 -4.84 0.78 -3.27
CA MET A 46 -5.46 1.74 -2.36
C MET A 46 -4.89 3.15 -2.52
N ILE A 47 -3.57 3.27 -2.69
CA ILE A 47 -2.91 4.56 -2.88
C ILE A 47 -3.29 5.19 -4.23
N ALA A 48 -3.43 4.40 -5.29
CA ALA A 48 -3.90 4.90 -6.58
C ALA A 48 -5.31 5.51 -6.49
N PHE A 49 -6.21 4.90 -5.71
CA PHE A 49 -7.54 5.46 -5.43
C PHE A 49 -7.43 6.85 -4.79
N LEU A 50 -6.59 7.01 -3.76
CA LEU A 50 -6.42 8.29 -3.06
C LEU A 50 -5.87 9.41 -3.97
N HIS A 51 -5.04 9.04 -4.95
CA HIS A 51 -4.54 9.94 -5.98
C HIS A 51 -5.56 10.23 -7.11
N GLY A 52 -6.73 9.59 -7.11
CA GLY A 52 -7.72 9.72 -8.19
C GLY A 52 -7.28 9.06 -9.49
N LEU A 53 -6.40 8.06 -9.42
CA LEU A 53 -5.90 7.30 -10.57
C LEU A 53 -6.75 6.05 -10.83
N ASP A 54 -6.51 5.40 -11.97
CA ASP A 54 -7.18 4.15 -12.33
C ASP A 54 -6.64 2.95 -11.53
N TRP A 55 -7.10 2.84 -10.29
CA TRP A 55 -6.78 1.73 -9.39
C TRP A 55 -7.33 0.39 -9.89
N LYS A 56 -8.40 0.39 -10.69
CA LYS A 56 -8.99 -0.83 -11.27
C LYS A 56 -8.04 -1.43 -12.29
N MET A 57 -7.42 -0.61 -13.14
CA MET A 57 -6.39 -1.06 -14.08
C MET A 57 -5.20 -1.72 -13.35
N ILE A 58 -4.76 -1.16 -12.22
CA ILE A 58 -3.67 -1.73 -11.41
C ILE A 58 -4.09 -3.09 -10.83
N ARG A 59 -5.25 -3.16 -10.19
CA ARG A 59 -5.82 -4.40 -9.64
C ARG A 59 -5.96 -5.48 -10.72
N ASP A 60 -6.52 -5.13 -11.87
CA ASP A 60 -6.79 -6.08 -12.94
C ASP A 60 -5.48 -6.56 -13.60
N THR A 61 -4.45 -5.70 -13.64
CA THR A 61 -3.10 -6.08 -14.09
C THR A 61 -2.44 -7.06 -13.11
N LEU A 62 -2.52 -6.82 -11.80
CA LEU A 62 -2.02 -7.74 -10.77
C LEU A 62 -2.71 -9.11 -10.85
N ARG A 63 -4.04 -9.12 -10.95
CA ARG A 63 -4.82 -10.35 -11.14
C ARG A 63 -4.38 -11.12 -12.39
N ARG A 64 -4.15 -10.42 -13.51
CA ARG A 64 -3.74 -11.03 -14.79
C ARG A 64 -2.41 -11.77 -14.69
N VAL A 65 -1.49 -11.33 -13.83
CA VAL A 65 -0.19 -11.99 -13.62
C VAL A 65 -0.21 -12.98 -12.45
N GLY A 66 -1.38 -13.22 -11.84
CA GLY A 66 -1.54 -14.14 -10.71
C GLY A 66 -1.06 -13.58 -9.37
N ALA A 67 -0.88 -12.27 -9.26
CA ALA A 67 -0.57 -11.62 -7.99
C ALA A 67 -1.86 -11.39 -7.17
N PRO A 68 -1.78 -11.48 -5.83
CA PRO A 68 -2.92 -11.24 -4.96
C PRO A 68 -3.31 -9.76 -4.95
N VAL A 69 -4.59 -9.50 -4.73
CA VAL A 69 -5.20 -8.17 -4.67
C VAL A 69 -6.12 -7.97 -3.47
N THR A 70 -6.39 -9.01 -2.67
CA THR A 70 -7.16 -8.91 -1.42
C THR A 70 -6.31 -9.26 -0.20
N SER A 71 -6.74 -8.81 0.98
CA SER A 71 -6.09 -9.15 2.24
C SER A 71 -6.18 -10.65 2.55
N GLU A 72 -7.28 -11.29 2.16
CA GLU A 72 -7.50 -12.72 2.33
C GLU A 72 -6.50 -13.55 1.50
N GLU A 73 -6.24 -13.16 0.24
CA GLU A 73 -5.30 -13.85 -0.64
C GLU A 73 -3.86 -13.82 -0.10
N ILE A 74 -3.49 -12.78 0.65
CA ILE A 74 -2.20 -12.68 1.35
C ILE A 74 -2.23 -13.20 2.79
N GLY A 75 -3.38 -13.73 3.26
CA GLY A 75 -3.54 -14.31 4.59
C GLY A 75 -3.47 -13.30 5.73
N ILE A 76 -3.89 -12.06 5.50
CA ILE A 76 -3.85 -10.97 6.48
C ILE A 76 -5.28 -10.53 6.85
N ASP A 77 -5.56 -10.52 8.14
CA ASP A 77 -6.83 -10.05 8.71
C ASP A 77 -7.06 -8.56 8.36
N PRO A 78 -8.25 -8.17 7.86
CA PRO A 78 -8.59 -6.80 7.47
C PRO A 78 -8.21 -5.73 8.48
N LYS A 79 -8.24 -6.00 9.78
CA LYS A 79 -7.87 -5.02 10.82
C LYS A 79 -6.43 -4.54 10.67
N TYR A 80 -5.51 -5.39 10.22
CA TYR A 80 -4.12 -5.02 9.99
C TYR A 80 -3.95 -4.16 8.75
N ILE A 81 -4.77 -4.37 7.70
CA ILE A 81 -4.77 -3.51 6.53
C ILE A 81 -5.19 -2.09 6.91
N VAL A 82 -6.27 -1.98 7.68
CA VAL A 82 -6.79 -0.69 8.17
C VAL A 82 -5.76 -0.01 9.07
N GLU A 83 -5.23 -0.71 10.06
CA GLU A 83 -4.21 -0.15 10.97
C GLU A 83 -2.95 0.28 10.20
N ALA A 84 -2.47 -0.53 9.25
CA ALA A 84 -1.31 -0.21 8.45
C ALA A 84 -1.49 1.09 7.64
N LEU A 85 -2.67 1.32 7.05
CA LEU A 85 -2.99 2.57 6.35
C LEU A 85 -2.92 3.79 7.27
N VAL A 86 -3.42 3.67 8.51
CA VAL A 86 -3.45 4.75 9.50
C VAL A 86 -2.04 5.10 9.99
N ILE A 87 -1.19 4.10 10.22
CA ILE A 87 0.17 4.33 10.78
C ILE A 87 1.25 4.52 9.70
N ALA A 88 1.00 4.16 8.44
CA ALA A 88 1.94 4.29 7.32
C ALA A 88 2.71 5.63 7.25
N PRO A 89 2.07 6.82 7.37
CA PRO A 89 2.83 8.08 7.31
C PRO A 89 3.84 8.24 8.47
N LYS A 90 3.66 7.53 9.59
CA LYS A 90 4.57 7.58 10.74
C LYS A 90 5.82 6.71 10.57
N ILE A 91 5.84 5.81 9.58
CA ILE A 91 6.96 4.89 9.35
C ILE A 91 8.22 5.62 8.89
N ARG A 92 8.05 6.66 8.08
CA ARG A 92 9.12 7.56 7.62
C ARG A 92 8.60 9.00 7.59
N PRO A 93 8.55 9.69 8.75
CA PRO A 93 7.97 11.02 8.86
C PRO A 93 8.62 12.07 7.94
N GLU A 94 9.87 11.86 7.55
CA GLU A 94 10.61 12.72 6.62
C GLU A 94 10.20 12.52 5.14
N ARG A 95 9.41 11.49 4.83
CA ARG A 95 8.94 11.17 3.49
C ARG A 95 7.48 11.56 3.30
N TYR A 96 7.26 12.79 2.85
CA TYR A 96 5.92 13.27 2.47
C TYR A 96 5.28 12.43 1.35
N THR A 97 4.01 12.08 1.51
CA THR A 97 3.18 11.28 0.59
C THR A 97 1.71 11.73 0.67
N ILE A 98 0.82 11.14 -0.14
CA ILE A 98 -0.62 11.43 -0.07
C ILE A 98 -1.23 11.15 1.32
N LEU A 99 -0.66 10.20 2.08
CA LEU A 99 -1.11 9.89 3.44
C LEU A 99 -0.69 10.94 4.47
N HIS A 100 0.24 11.84 4.11
CA HIS A 100 0.56 13.03 4.91
C HIS A 100 -0.34 14.20 4.55
N GLU A 101 -0.73 14.31 3.28
CA GLU A 101 -1.68 15.33 2.80
C GLU A 101 -3.10 15.04 3.29
N LYS A 102 -3.48 13.76 3.31
CA LYS A 102 -4.78 13.26 3.75
C LYS A 102 -4.56 12.11 4.76
N PRO A 103 -4.23 12.42 6.02
CA PRO A 103 -4.14 11.41 7.07
C PRO A 103 -5.49 10.72 7.22
N LEU A 104 -5.47 9.39 7.24
CA LEU A 104 -6.69 8.59 7.35
C LEU A 104 -7.01 8.29 8.80
N THR A 105 -8.28 8.44 9.17
CA THR A 105 -8.87 7.78 10.34
C THR A 105 -9.09 6.29 10.06
N HIS A 106 -9.33 5.49 11.11
CA HIS A 106 -9.68 4.07 10.95
C HIS A 106 -10.93 3.87 10.09
N GLU A 107 -11.93 4.74 10.24
CA GLU A 107 -13.17 4.67 9.44
C GLU A 107 -12.90 4.94 7.96
N GLU A 108 -12.12 5.97 7.64
CA GLU A 108 -11.74 6.29 6.26
C GLU A 108 -10.83 5.22 5.64
N ALA A 109 -9.89 4.68 6.41
CA ALA A 109 -9.02 3.59 5.97
C ALA A 109 -9.82 2.31 5.70
N PHE A 110 -10.80 1.99 6.56
CA PHE A 110 -11.73 0.88 6.33
C PHE A 110 -12.58 1.10 5.07
N ALA A 111 -13.16 2.29 4.91
CA ALA A 111 -13.94 2.63 3.73
C ALA A 111 -13.11 2.55 2.45
N LEU A 112 -11.87 3.06 2.46
CA LEU A 112 -10.93 2.97 1.34
C LEU A 112 -10.63 1.51 0.96
N ALA A 113 -10.26 0.69 1.94
CA ALA A 113 -9.91 -0.71 1.70
C ALA A 113 -11.12 -1.51 1.18
N LYS A 114 -12.32 -1.20 1.65
CA LYS A 114 -13.57 -1.82 1.18
C LYS A 114 -13.97 -1.36 -0.22
N GLU A 115 -13.91 -0.05 -0.50
CA GLU A 115 -14.24 0.54 -1.81
C GLU A 115 -13.30 0.00 -2.92
N THR A 116 -12.03 -0.21 -2.58
CA THR A 116 -11.04 -0.78 -3.51
C THR A 116 -11.10 -2.31 -3.62
N GLY A 117 -11.95 -2.96 -2.82
CA GLY A 117 -12.11 -4.41 -2.79
C GLY A 117 -10.89 -5.16 -2.26
N VAL A 118 -10.04 -4.49 -1.48
CA VAL A 118 -8.90 -5.11 -0.78
C VAL A 118 -9.39 -5.91 0.43
N ILE A 119 -10.45 -5.45 1.10
CA ILE A 119 -11.15 -6.15 2.19
C ILE A 119 -12.65 -6.24 1.86
N GLU A 120 -13.36 -7.15 2.54
CA GLU A 120 -14.82 -7.32 2.40
C GLU A 120 -15.68 -6.21 3.02
#